data_AF-K1STF5-F1
#
_entry.id   AF-K1STF5-F1
#
_cell.length_a   1.000
_cell.length_b   1.000
_cell.length_c   1.000
_cell.angle_alpha   90.00
_cell.angle_beta   90.00
_cell.angle_gamma   90.00
#
_symmetry.space_group_name_H-M   'P 1'
#
loop_
_entity.id
_entity.type
_entity.pdbx_description
1 polymer ?
#
loop_
_entity_poly.entity_id
_entity_poly.type
_entity_poly.pdbx_seq_one_letter_code
_entity_poly.pdbx_strand_id
1 'polypeptide(L)'
;MFVKKSIENGIDIIRIFDALNDVRNIEVAVDETLKNGAIASGAICYTQSPIHNLESYIKLAKQMEELGCQTICIKDMAGILGPKEAYDMVKALKENVKTPIILHTHCTTGLGMLTLQKAVEAGCDVIDTAISSFSGGTSQAPTETMAYALKQEGYDIDLDLSVLKDINDFFKPIKDEYLKKGSLNPLVLSTDTNALNYQIPGGMLSNLVAQLTAQNKMDKFNDVLLETPKVRKDLGYPPLVTPMSQMVGVQATVNVLVGERYKNISKEVKAYIKG
;
A
#
# COMPACT_ATOMS: atom_id res chain seq x y z
N MET A 1 -5.49 4.52 24.60
CA MET A 1 -6.36 3.35 24.90
C MET A 1 -6.25 2.25 23.84
N PHE A 2 -6.59 2.51 22.57
CA PHE A 2 -6.58 1.47 21.51
C PHE A 2 -5.20 0.81 21.36
N VAL A 3 -4.14 1.60 21.13
CA VAL A 3 -2.75 1.11 20.99
C VAL A 3 -2.33 0.25 22.18
N LYS A 4 -2.47 0.77 23.41
CA LYS A 4 -2.22 0.02 24.64
C LYS A 4 -2.95 -1.32 24.69
N LYS A 5 -4.26 -1.34 24.39
CA LYS A 5 -5.04 -2.59 24.43
C LYS A 5 -4.62 -3.58 23.35
N SER A 6 -4.22 -3.11 22.18
CA SER A 6 -3.65 -3.97 21.14
C SER A 6 -2.35 -4.63 21.61
N ILE A 7 -1.47 -3.87 22.27
CA ILE A 7 -0.19 -4.39 22.80
C ILE A 7 -0.41 -5.35 23.96
N GLU A 8 -1.27 -5.00 24.93
CA GLU A 8 -1.66 -5.89 26.04
C GLU A 8 -2.22 -7.24 25.56
N ASN A 9 -2.80 -7.28 24.35
CA ASN A 9 -3.37 -8.47 23.75
C ASN A 9 -2.44 -9.20 22.77
N GLY A 10 -1.17 -8.78 22.64
CA GLY A 10 -0.14 -9.51 21.91
C GLY A 10 0.37 -8.89 20.61
N ILE A 11 0.12 -7.59 20.37
CA ILE A 11 0.77 -6.89 19.25
C ILE A 11 2.14 -6.35 19.66
N ASP A 12 3.21 -6.88 19.05
CA ASP A 12 4.60 -6.47 19.31
C ASP A 12 5.10 -5.35 18.39
N ILE A 13 4.56 -5.27 17.17
CA ILE A 13 4.96 -4.29 16.15
C ILE A 13 3.70 -3.61 15.62
N ILE A 14 3.67 -2.28 15.70
CA ILE A 14 2.58 -1.48 15.13
C ILE A 14 3.12 -0.71 13.93
N ARG A 15 2.65 -1.06 12.74
CA ARG A 15 2.87 -0.26 11.54
C ARG A 15 1.87 0.89 11.48
N ILE A 16 2.38 2.12 11.58
CA ILE A 16 1.59 3.34 11.73
C ILE A 16 1.78 4.19 10.49
N PHE A 17 0.68 4.56 9.83
CA PHE A 17 0.70 5.42 8.66
C PHE A 17 -0.42 6.43 8.72
N ASP A 18 -0.21 7.55 8.03
CA ASP A 18 -1.25 8.53 7.73
C ASP A 18 -1.46 8.58 6.22
N ALA A 19 -2.71 8.69 5.78
CA ALA A 19 -3.05 8.64 4.36
C ALA A 19 -2.48 9.81 3.55
N LEU A 20 -2.16 10.92 4.22
CA LEU A 20 -1.58 12.13 3.65
C LEU A 20 -0.07 12.23 3.90
N ASN A 21 0.53 11.23 4.54
CA ASN A 21 1.89 11.28 5.06
C ASN A 21 2.11 12.45 6.03
N ASP A 22 1.07 12.90 6.74
CA ASP A 22 1.20 13.94 7.76
C ASP A 22 1.69 13.33 9.08
N VAL A 23 2.95 13.56 9.41
CA VAL A 23 3.59 13.01 10.62
C VAL A 23 2.92 13.46 11.91
N ARG A 24 2.21 14.60 11.90
CA ARG A 24 1.48 15.10 13.07
C ARG A 24 0.33 14.16 13.45
N ASN A 25 -0.26 13.47 12.47
CA ASN A 25 -1.39 12.56 12.69
C ASN A 25 -0.96 11.23 13.30
N ILE A 26 0.32 10.86 13.22
CA ILE A 26 0.83 9.60 13.77
C ILE A 26 1.51 9.75 15.13
N GLU A 27 1.85 10.97 15.55
CA GLU A 27 2.61 11.27 16.78
C GLU A 27 2.04 10.56 18.01
N VAL A 28 0.74 10.69 18.26
CA VAL A 28 0.07 10.07 19.42
C VAL A 28 0.15 8.54 19.36
N ALA A 29 0.02 7.94 18.17
CA ALA A 29 0.10 6.50 18.01
C ALA A 29 1.53 5.99 18.21
N VAL A 30 2.54 6.72 17.73
CA VAL A 30 3.96 6.41 17.92
C VAL A 30 4.32 6.48 19.40
N ASP A 31 4.01 7.60 20.06
CA ASP A 31 4.28 7.80 21.49
C ASP A 31 3.62 6.72 22.38
N GLU A 32 2.34 6.41 22.13
CA GLU A 32 1.65 5.36 22.90
C GLU A 32 2.23 3.97 22.60
N THR A 33 2.72 3.71 21.39
CA THR A 33 3.36 2.43 21.04
C THR A 33 4.66 2.25 21.84
N LEU A 34 5.50 3.29 21.84
CA LEU A 34 6.79 3.31 22.54
C LEU A 34 6.60 3.22 24.06
N LYS A 35 5.63 3.95 24.64
CA LYS A 35 5.31 3.91 26.08
C LYS A 35 4.91 2.53 26.58
N ASN A 36 4.31 1.71 25.71
CA ASN A 36 3.89 0.36 26.04
C ASN A 36 4.92 -0.70 25.61
N GLY A 37 6.13 -0.31 25.19
CA GLY A 37 7.26 -1.21 24.94
C GLY A 37 7.21 -1.97 23.61
N ALA A 38 6.28 -1.64 22.71
CA ALA A 38 6.18 -2.24 21.38
C ALA A 38 7.03 -1.48 20.35
N ILE A 39 7.23 -2.06 19.17
CA ILE A 39 7.98 -1.47 18.07
C ILE A 39 7.07 -0.55 17.25
N ALA A 40 7.40 0.75 17.22
CA ALA A 40 6.77 1.71 16.33
C ALA A 40 7.40 1.63 14.93
N SER A 41 6.63 1.20 13.93
CA SER A 41 7.04 1.14 12.52
C SER A 41 6.33 2.22 11.73
N GLY A 42 6.99 3.36 11.50
CA GLY A 42 6.41 4.47 10.72
C GLY A 42 6.38 4.12 9.24
N ALA A 43 5.25 4.32 8.55
CA ALA A 43 5.13 3.96 7.15
C ALA A 43 4.82 5.15 6.24
N ILE A 44 5.64 5.26 5.20
CA ILE A 44 5.51 6.19 4.09
C ILE A 44 4.54 5.58 3.09
N CYS A 45 3.37 6.20 2.91
CA CYS A 45 2.46 5.86 1.82
C CYS A 45 3.07 6.33 0.49
N TYR A 46 3.67 5.41 -0.25
CA TYR A 46 4.31 5.72 -1.51
C TYR A 46 3.29 6.16 -2.55
N THR A 47 3.63 7.17 -3.34
CA THR A 47 2.85 7.59 -4.49
C THR A 47 3.70 8.36 -5.50
N GLN A 48 3.15 8.64 -6.69
CA GLN A 48 3.81 9.45 -7.71
C GLN A 48 2.95 10.65 -8.09
N SER A 49 3.57 11.83 -8.06
CA SER A 49 2.96 13.09 -8.49
C SER A 49 4.06 14.16 -8.66
N PRO A 50 3.75 15.34 -9.21
CA PRO A 50 4.73 16.43 -9.33
C PRO A 50 5.38 16.90 -8.01
N ILE A 51 4.77 16.64 -6.85
CA ILE A 51 5.29 17.06 -5.54
C ILE A 51 5.97 15.94 -4.75
N HIS A 52 5.84 14.69 -5.21
CA HIS A 52 6.39 13.52 -4.52
C HIS A 52 7.69 13.11 -5.20
N ASN A 53 8.81 13.28 -4.50
CA ASN A 53 10.16 12.98 -4.98
C ASN A 53 11.04 12.42 -3.86
N LEU A 54 12.26 12.01 -4.21
CA LEU A 54 13.18 11.37 -3.28
C LEU A 54 13.49 12.25 -2.05
N GLU A 55 13.73 13.55 -2.24
CA GLU A 55 14.00 14.50 -1.16
C GLU A 55 12.83 14.58 -0.18
N SER A 56 11.60 14.63 -0.71
CA SER A 56 10.38 14.66 0.13
C SER A 56 10.23 13.40 0.98
N TYR A 57 10.57 12.22 0.44
CA TYR A 57 10.51 10.96 1.18
C TYR A 57 11.63 10.83 2.21
N ILE A 58 12.84 11.31 1.91
CA ILE A 58 13.93 11.38 2.88
C ILE A 58 13.54 12.29 4.05
N LYS A 59 12.96 13.46 3.76
CA LYS A 59 12.48 14.38 4.80
C LYS A 59 11.43 13.70 5.69
N LEU A 60 10.46 13.03 5.08
CA LEU A 60 9.43 12.31 5.81
C LEU A 60 10.01 11.20 6.70
N ALA A 61 10.97 10.44 6.18
CA ALA A 61 11.66 9.40 6.94
C ALA A 61 12.41 9.98 8.16
N LYS A 62 13.13 11.10 7.98
CA LYS A 62 13.81 11.79 9.09
C LYS A 62 12.82 12.26 10.15
N GLN A 63 11.68 12.81 9.75
CA GLN A 63 10.63 13.21 10.69
C GLN A 63 10.06 12.01 11.47
N MET A 64 9.88 10.86 10.81
CA MET A 64 9.45 9.63 11.50
C MET A 64 10.52 9.10 12.47
N GLU A 65 11.80 9.15 12.09
CA GLU A 65 12.92 8.80 12.97
C GLU A 65 13.02 9.74 14.18
N GLU A 66 12.83 11.05 13.99
CA GLU A 66 12.80 12.06 15.06
C GLU A 66 11.64 11.84 16.04
N LEU A 67 10.49 11.33 15.57
CA LEU A 67 9.37 10.90 16.42
C LEU A 67 9.66 9.63 17.23
N GLY A 68 10.76 8.93 16.94
CA GLY A 68 11.14 7.69 17.63
C GLY A 68 10.65 6.41 16.96
N CYS A 69 10.19 6.45 15.70
CA CYS A 69 9.94 5.22 14.94
C CYS A 69 11.21 4.38 14.88
N GLN A 70 11.11 3.11 15.25
CA GLN A 70 12.24 2.17 15.30
C GLN A 70 12.49 1.49 13.95
N THR A 71 11.51 1.50 13.05
CA THR A 71 11.66 1.09 11.65
C THR A 71 10.87 2.02 10.74
N ILE A 72 11.26 2.11 9.48
CA ILE A 72 10.57 2.89 8.45
C ILE A 72 10.13 1.98 7.32
N CYS A 73 8.83 1.97 7.01
CA CYS A 73 8.26 1.18 5.94
C CYS A 73 7.94 2.03 4.71
N ILE A 74 8.47 1.66 3.56
CA ILE A 74 7.96 2.11 2.26
C ILE A 74 6.71 1.27 1.96
N LYS A 75 5.55 1.91 1.93
CA LYS A 75 4.25 1.25 1.73
C LYS A 75 3.67 1.60 0.37
N ASP A 76 3.91 0.75 -0.62
CA ASP A 76 3.33 0.81 -1.96
C ASP A 76 2.05 -0.05 -2.06
N MET A 77 0.95 0.55 -1.61
CA MET A 77 -0.38 -0.05 -1.56
C MET A 77 -1.01 -0.40 -2.93
N ALA A 78 -0.55 0.21 -4.02
CA ALA A 78 -1.12 0.02 -5.35
C ALA A 78 -0.22 -0.82 -6.27
N GLY A 79 0.98 -1.19 -5.81
CA GLY A 79 1.94 -1.92 -6.63
C GLY A 79 2.49 -1.06 -7.78
N ILE A 80 2.68 0.24 -7.56
CA ILE A 80 3.10 1.19 -8.60
C ILE A 80 4.56 1.65 -8.42
N LEU A 81 5.25 1.21 -7.38
CA LEU A 81 6.67 1.46 -7.20
C LEU A 81 7.44 0.66 -8.26
N GLY A 82 8.13 1.36 -9.15
CA GLY A 82 8.96 0.73 -10.18
C GLY A 82 10.26 0.17 -9.58
N PRO A 83 10.91 -0.83 -10.21
CA PRO A 83 12.13 -1.43 -9.67
C PRO A 83 13.30 -0.46 -9.54
N LYS A 84 13.48 0.45 -10.50
CA LYS A 84 14.53 1.48 -10.42
C LYS A 84 14.26 2.44 -9.27
N GLU A 85 13.01 2.90 -9.17
CA GLU A 85 12.57 3.79 -8.10
C GLU A 85 12.72 3.15 -6.73
N ALA A 86 12.43 1.85 -6.59
CA ALA A 86 12.65 1.10 -5.36
C ALA A 86 14.13 1.07 -4.97
N TYR A 87 15.02 0.76 -5.92
CA TYR A 87 16.47 0.77 -5.68
C TYR A 87 16.94 2.14 -5.20
N ASP A 88 16.59 3.19 -5.94
CA ASP A 88 17.00 4.57 -5.64
C ASP A 88 16.44 5.04 -4.29
N MET A 89 15.17 4.73 -4.00
CA MET A 89 14.50 5.12 -2.76
C MET A 89 15.08 4.42 -1.55
N VAL A 90 15.24 3.09 -1.59
CA VAL A 90 15.83 2.32 -0.49
C VAL A 90 17.25 2.80 -0.22
N LYS A 91 18.08 2.90 -1.26
CA LYS A 91 19.47 3.34 -1.12
C LYS A 91 19.56 4.72 -0.45
N ALA A 92 18.79 5.68 -0.94
CA ALA A 92 18.84 7.03 -0.39
C ALA A 92 18.31 7.10 1.04
N LEU A 93 17.29 6.30 1.40
CA LEU A 93 16.82 6.20 2.77
C LEU A 93 17.89 5.60 3.69
N LYS A 94 18.52 4.48 3.28
CA LYS A 94 19.61 3.86 4.05
C LYS A 94 20.82 4.79 4.25
N GLU A 95 21.06 5.72 3.33
CA GLU A 95 22.11 6.73 3.45
C GLU A 95 21.73 7.92 4.37
N ASN A 96 20.43 8.11 4.67
CA ASN A 96 19.92 9.32 5.32
C ASN A 96 19.22 9.10 6.67
N VAL A 97 18.85 7.87 7.02
CA VAL A 97 18.29 7.49 8.32
C VAL A 97 18.99 6.24 8.85
N LYS A 98 19.01 6.06 10.17
CA LYS A 98 19.65 4.91 10.84
C LYS A 98 18.70 3.75 11.04
N THR A 99 17.40 4.03 11.08
CA THR A 99 16.34 3.03 11.25
C THR A 99 16.33 2.01 10.11
N PRO A 100 16.11 0.71 10.39
CA PRO A 100 15.87 -0.30 9.37
C PRO A 100 14.73 0.07 8.42
N ILE A 101 14.91 -0.25 7.14
CA ILE A 101 13.98 0.02 6.06
C ILE A 101 13.23 -1.26 5.69
N ILE A 102 11.91 -1.17 5.73
CA ILE A 102 10.98 -2.23 5.33
C ILE A 102 10.34 -1.84 4.00
N LEU A 103 10.23 -2.77 3.04
CA LEU A 103 9.44 -2.56 1.83
C LEU A 103 8.19 -3.44 1.82
N HIS A 104 7.03 -2.79 1.74
CA HIS A 104 5.74 -3.40 1.52
C HIS A 104 5.19 -2.96 0.16
N THR A 105 5.03 -3.89 -0.78
CA THR A 105 4.42 -3.62 -2.09
C THR A 105 3.40 -4.69 -2.46
N HIS A 106 2.45 -4.32 -3.32
CA HIS A 106 1.47 -5.22 -3.89
C HIS A 106 1.91 -5.66 -5.30
N CYS A 107 1.51 -6.87 -5.72
CA CYS A 107 1.79 -7.45 -7.03
C CYS A 107 0.76 -7.05 -8.10
N THR A 108 -0.06 -6.02 -7.86
CA THR A 108 -1.24 -5.72 -8.69
C THR A 108 -0.87 -5.51 -10.14
N THR A 109 0.22 -4.79 -10.39
CA THR A 109 0.75 -4.47 -11.72
C THR A 109 1.71 -5.53 -12.27
N GLY A 110 2.00 -6.57 -11.49
CA GLY A 110 3.06 -7.54 -11.76
C GLY A 110 4.47 -7.07 -11.36
N LEU A 111 4.64 -5.83 -10.89
CA LEU A 111 5.96 -5.30 -10.52
C LEU A 111 6.49 -5.78 -9.17
N GLY A 112 5.62 -6.29 -8.28
CA GLY A 112 5.97 -6.53 -6.86
C GLY A 112 7.26 -7.32 -6.65
N MET A 113 7.42 -8.49 -7.28
CA MET A 113 8.65 -9.30 -7.16
C MET A 113 9.90 -8.57 -7.68
N LEU A 114 9.81 -7.89 -8.83
CA LEU A 114 10.92 -7.13 -9.41
C LEU A 114 11.32 -5.95 -8.51
N THR A 115 10.33 -5.34 -7.87
CA THR A 115 10.50 -4.20 -6.96
C THR A 115 11.18 -4.64 -5.68
N LEU A 116 10.73 -5.74 -5.08
CA LEU A 116 11.36 -6.32 -3.89
C LEU A 116 12.80 -6.75 -4.18
N GLN A 117 13.06 -7.38 -5.33
CA GLN A 117 14.40 -7.77 -5.75
C GLN A 117 15.35 -6.57 -5.76
N LYS A 118 14.96 -5.48 -6.42
CA LYS A 118 15.77 -4.25 -6.47
C LYS A 118 15.90 -3.53 -5.13
N ALA A 119 14.90 -3.63 -4.27
CA ALA A 119 15.00 -3.11 -2.92
C ALA A 119 16.02 -3.87 -2.07
N VAL A 120 16.05 -5.20 -2.16
CA VAL A 120 17.04 -6.02 -1.43
C VAL A 120 18.46 -5.72 -1.94
N GLU A 121 18.66 -5.63 -3.27
CA GLU A 121 19.94 -5.21 -3.87
C GLU A 121 20.41 -3.82 -3.39
N ALA A 122 19.48 -2.94 -3.00
CA ALA A 122 19.78 -1.61 -2.47
C ALA A 122 20.02 -1.58 -0.94
N GLY A 123 19.89 -2.72 -0.26
CA GLY A 123 20.11 -2.85 1.18
C GLY A 123 18.85 -2.69 2.04
N CYS A 124 17.66 -3.00 1.51
CA CYS A 124 16.43 -3.08 2.30
C CYS A 124 16.57 -4.18 3.37
N ASP A 125 16.18 -3.88 4.61
CA ASP A 125 16.39 -4.78 5.75
C ASP A 125 15.28 -5.84 5.88
N VAL A 126 14.05 -5.50 5.49
CA VAL A 126 12.89 -6.41 5.54
C VAL A 126 12.00 -6.21 4.33
N ILE A 127 11.52 -7.29 3.73
CA ILE A 127 10.49 -7.25 2.68
C ILE A 127 9.24 -7.99 3.14
N ASP A 128 8.06 -7.42 2.85
CA ASP A 128 6.80 -8.10 3.10
C ASP A 128 6.45 -9.04 1.93
N THR A 129 6.04 -10.26 2.26
CA THR A 129 5.59 -11.28 1.31
C THR A 129 4.31 -11.94 1.81
N ALA A 130 3.64 -12.72 0.96
CA ALA A 130 2.50 -13.56 1.33
C ALA A 130 2.75 -15.01 0.95
N ILE A 131 2.24 -15.95 1.74
CA ILE A 131 2.32 -17.38 1.40
C ILE A 131 1.70 -17.62 0.03
N SER A 132 2.31 -18.49 -0.79
CA SER A 132 2.04 -18.51 -2.23
C SER A 132 0.57 -18.69 -2.62
N SER A 133 -0.21 -19.48 -1.87
CA SER A 133 -1.66 -19.62 -2.09
C SER A 133 -2.41 -18.30 -2.06
N PHE A 134 -2.03 -17.35 -1.20
CA PHE A 134 -2.63 -16.02 -1.11
C PHE A 134 -1.75 -14.89 -1.67
N SER A 135 -0.72 -15.22 -2.45
CA SER A 135 0.15 -14.26 -3.12
C SER A 135 -0.33 -13.89 -4.54
N GLY A 136 0.30 -12.87 -5.13
CA GLY A 136 0.03 -12.42 -6.50
C GLY A 136 -1.20 -11.52 -6.61
N GLY A 137 -1.42 -10.95 -7.81
CA GLY A 137 -2.52 -10.01 -8.05
C GLY A 137 -2.51 -8.86 -7.04
N THR A 138 -3.66 -8.58 -6.41
CA THR A 138 -3.76 -7.52 -5.39
C THR A 138 -3.12 -7.85 -4.05
N SER A 139 -2.43 -8.99 -3.90
CA SER A 139 -1.66 -9.37 -2.71
C SER A 139 -0.17 -9.07 -2.88
N GLN A 140 0.68 -9.60 -2.00
CA GLN A 140 2.13 -9.47 -2.00
C GLN A 140 2.81 -10.51 -2.91
N ALA A 141 4.14 -10.43 -3.04
CA ALA A 141 4.96 -11.46 -3.69
C ALA A 141 4.93 -12.78 -2.90
N PRO A 142 5.08 -13.95 -3.57
CA PRO A 142 5.09 -15.24 -2.87
C PRO A 142 6.32 -15.37 -1.97
N THR A 143 6.12 -15.69 -0.69
CA THR A 143 7.20 -15.89 0.30
C THR A 143 8.19 -16.96 -0.16
N GLU A 144 7.68 -18.09 -0.64
CA GLU A 144 8.50 -19.22 -1.11
C GLU A 144 9.38 -18.82 -2.28
N THR A 145 8.83 -18.05 -3.23
CA THR A 145 9.55 -17.59 -4.42
C THR A 145 10.67 -16.61 -4.05
N MET A 146 10.38 -15.60 -3.21
CA MET A 146 11.39 -14.65 -2.77
C MET A 146 12.47 -15.33 -1.94
N ALA A 147 12.09 -16.22 -1.00
CA ALA A 147 13.04 -16.96 -0.19
C ALA A 147 13.98 -17.84 -1.04
N TYR A 148 13.44 -18.55 -2.04
CA TYR A 148 14.23 -19.37 -2.94
C TYR A 148 15.21 -18.52 -3.78
N ALA A 149 14.71 -17.45 -4.41
CA ALA A 149 15.51 -16.59 -5.28
C ALA A 149 16.66 -15.91 -4.50
N LEU A 150 16.36 -15.29 -3.36
CA LEU A 150 17.35 -14.60 -2.55
C LEU A 150 18.41 -15.56 -1.97
N LYS A 151 18.03 -16.79 -1.62
CA LYS A 151 19.01 -17.84 -1.26
C LYS A 151 19.96 -18.16 -2.40
N GLN A 152 19.46 -18.28 -3.63
CA GLN A 152 20.31 -18.55 -4.80
C GLN A 152 21.29 -17.41 -5.09
N GLU A 153 20.90 -16.17 -4.77
CA GLU A 153 21.75 -14.99 -4.92
C GLU A 153 22.77 -14.81 -3.77
N GLY A 154 22.70 -15.66 -2.74
CA GLY A 154 23.66 -15.68 -1.64
C GLY A 154 23.27 -14.86 -0.42
N TYR A 155 22.02 -14.39 -0.32
CA TYR A 155 21.52 -13.78 0.91
C TYR A 155 21.27 -14.84 1.99
N ASP A 156 21.55 -14.49 3.25
CA ASP A 156 21.25 -15.35 4.40
C ASP A 156 19.77 -15.28 4.74
N ILE A 157 19.05 -16.37 4.49
CA ILE A 157 17.60 -16.47 4.68
C ILE A 157 17.31 -17.73 5.50
N ASP A 158 16.90 -17.56 6.75
CA ASP A 158 16.56 -18.64 7.69
C ASP A 158 15.12 -19.18 7.52
N LEU A 159 14.65 -19.30 6.27
CA LEU A 159 13.32 -19.85 5.99
C LEU A 159 13.40 -21.30 5.54
N ASP A 160 12.79 -22.21 6.28
CA ASP A 160 12.64 -23.61 5.89
C ASP A 160 11.54 -23.76 4.82
N LEU A 161 11.95 -24.10 3.59
CA LEU A 161 11.04 -24.25 2.46
C LEU A 161 10.03 -25.40 2.67
N SER A 162 10.36 -26.41 3.49
CA SER A 162 9.42 -27.49 3.82
C SER A 162 8.30 -26.99 4.74
N VAL A 163 8.63 -26.18 5.74
CA VAL A 163 7.64 -25.54 6.62
C VAL A 163 6.76 -24.57 5.84
N LEU A 164 7.34 -23.76 4.95
CA LEU A 164 6.55 -22.88 4.08
C LEU A 164 5.58 -23.68 3.21
N LYS A 165 6.02 -24.82 2.67
CA LYS A 165 5.14 -25.71 1.91
C LYS A 165 3.97 -26.22 2.75
N ASP A 166 4.21 -26.65 3.99
CA ASP A 166 3.14 -27.13 4.87
C ASP A 166 2.12 -26.04 5.19
N ILE A 167 2.59 -24.81 5.46
CA ILE A 167 1.72 -23.64 5.66
C ILE A 167 0.90 -23.37 4.40
N ASN A 168 1.53 -23.41 3.23
CA ASN A 168 0.85 -23.19 1.97
C ASN A 168 -0.21 -24.26 1.69
N ASP A 169 0.11 -25.53 1.93
CA ASP A 169 -0.81 -26.65 1.76
C ASP A 169 -2.01 -26.58 2.71
N PHE A 170 -1.83 -26.03 3.92
CA PHE A 170 -2.93 -25.71 4.82
C PHE A 170 -3.88 -24.65 4.23
N PHE A 171 -3.33 -23.59 3.61
CA PHE A 171 -4.13 -22.48 3.09
C PHE A 171 -4.80 -22.75 1.73
N LYS A 172 -4.28 -23.67 0.92
CA LYS A 172 -4.87 -24.04 -0.39
C LYS A 172 -6.35 -24.42 -0.33
N PRO A 173 -6.79 -25.41 0.49
CA PRO A 173 -8.20 -25.79 0.55
C PRO A 173 -9.09 -24.65 1.07
N ILE A 174 -8.55 -23.77 1.93
CA ILE A 174 -9.26 -22.58 2.41
C ILE A 174 -9.49 -21.63 1.24
N LYS A 175 -8.46 -21.30 0.46
CA LYS A 175 -8.62 -20.47 -0.75
C LYS A 175 -9.67 -21.02 -1.70
N ASP A 176 -9.64 -22.33 -1.96
CA ASP A 176 -10.61 -22.99 -2.84
C ASP A 176 -12.06 -22.85 -2.34
N GLU A 177 -12.27 -22.91 -1.02
CA GLU A 177 -13.58 -22.67 -0.42
C GLU A 177 -14.08 -21.23 -0.67
N TYR A 178 -13.23 -20.22 -0.44
CA TYR A 178 -13.60 -18.82 -0.64
C TYR A 178 -13.82 -18.46 -2.11
N LEU A 179 -13.10 -19.12 -3.03
CA LEU A 179 -13.35 -19.03 -4.47
C LEU A 179 -14.72 -19.63 -4.82
N LYS A 180 -15.03 -20.84 -4.34
CA LYS A 180 -16.34 -21.50 -4.60
C LYS A 180 -17.51 -20.68 -4.05
N LYS A 181 -17.33 -20.04 -2.90
CA LYS A 181 -18.34 -19.14 -2.28
C LYS A 181 -18.47 -17.79 -2.99
N GLY A 182 -17.59 -17.46 -3.94
CA GLY A 182 -17.56 -16.15 -4.61
C GLY A 182 -17.12 -14.99 -3.73
N SER A 183 -16.63 -15.26 -2.51
CA SER A 183 -16.12 -14.23 -1.59
C SER A 183 -14.72 -13.76 -1.98
N LEU A 184 -13.96 -14.60 -2.68
CA LEU A 184 -12.70 -14.22 -3.33
C LEU A 184 -12.91 -14.09 -4.83
N ASN A 185 -12.68 -12.90 -5.38
CA ASN A 185 -12.87 -12.64 -6.81
C ASN A 185 -11.62 -13.06 -7.62
N PRO A 186 -11.73 -13.98 -8.61
CA PRO A 186 -10.59 -14.37 -9.45
C PRO A 186 -9.92 -13.21 -10.18
N LEU A 187 -10.65 -12.13 -10.47
CA LEU A 187 -10.11 -10.95 -11.14
C LEU A 187 -8.97 -10.31 -10.32
N VAL A 188 -9.11 -10.23 -8.99
CA VAL A 188 -8.11 -9.61 -8.12
C VAL A 188 -6.89 -10.49 -7.88
N LEU A 189 -6.93 -11.76 -8.31
CA LEU A 189 -5.79 -12.68 -8.26
C LEU A 189 -4.88 -12.56 -9.48
N SER A 190 -5.30 -11.80 -10.50
CA SER A 190 -4.56 -11.61 -11.74
C SER A 190 -3.81 -10.29 -11.74
N THR A 191 -2.81 -10.19 -12.61
CA THR A 191 -2.10 -8.94 -12.87
C THR A 191 -3.00 -7.97 -13.66
N ASP A 192 -3.07 -6.73 -13.22
CA ASP A 192 -3.70 -5.60 -13.89
C ASP A 192 -2.72 -4.43 -14.03
N THR A 193 -2.17 -4.26 -15.24
CA THR A 193 -1.22 -3.19 -15.55
C THR A 193 -1.88 -1.81 -15.66
N ASN A 194 -3.22 -1.72 -15.72
CA ASN A 194 -3.90 -0.43 -15.79
C ASN A 194 -3.67 0.43 -14.55
N ALA A 195 -3.37 -0.19 -13.40
CA ALA A 195 -3.00 0.53 -12.19
C ALA A 195 -1.73 1.39 -12.35
N LEU A 196 -0.85 1.09 -13.32
CA LEU A 196 0.31 1.93 -13.66
C LEU A 196 -0.11 3.27 -14.29
N ASN A 197 -1.23 3.30 -15.01
CA ASN A 197 -1.71 4.49 -15.69
C ASN A 197 -2.48 5.41 -14.74
N TYR A 198 -3.39 4.82 -13.95
CA TYR A 198 -4.34 5.61 -13.16
C TYR A 198 -3.94 5.74 -11.69
N GLN A 199 -2.97 4.94 -11.21
CA GLN A 199 -2.57 4.84 -9.80
C GLN A 199 -3.73 4.53 -8.84
N ILE A 200 -4.82 3.93 -9.36
CA ILE A 200 -6.01 3.57 -8.59
C ILE A 200 -5.77 2.19 -7.96
N PRO A 201 -5.83 2.04 -6.63
CA PRO A 201 -5.71 0.74 -5.98
C PRO A 201 -6.84 -0.21 -6.40
N GLY A 202 -6.57 -1.52 -6.48
CA GLY A 202 -7.55 -2.52 -6.94
C GLY A 202 -8.87 -2.53 -6.16
N GLY A 203 -8.82 -2.29 -4.84
CA GLY A 203 -10.02 -2.18 -4.00
C GLY A 203 -10.89 -0.96 -4.34
N MET A 204 -10.28 0.17 -4.71
CA MET A 204 -11.03 1.35 -5.19
C MET A 204 -11.65 1.07 -6.56
N LEU A 205 -10.92 0.40 -7.46
CA LEU A 205 -11.42 0.05 -8.79
C LEU A 205 -12.64 -0.88 -8.72
N SER A 206 -12.57 -1.92 -7.87
CA SER A 206 -13.67 -2.86 -7.67
C SER A 206 -14.92 -2.17 -7.11
N ASN A 207 -14.74 -1.25 -6.16
CA ASN A 207 -15.85 -0.44 -5.63
C ASN A 207 -16.46 0.48 -6.70
N LEU A 208 -15.64 1.12 -7.52
CA LEU A 208 -16.10 1.96 -8.63
C LEU A 208 -16.94 1.14 -9.63
N VAL A 209 -16.44 -0.03 -10.05
CA VAL A 209 -17.14 -0.93 -10.98
C VAL A 209 -18.48 -1.36 -10.39
N ALA A 210 -18.52 -1.74 -9.10
CA ALA A 210 -19.76 -2.12 -8.43
C ALA A 210 -20.78 -0.96 -8.40
N GLN A 211 -20.32 0.26 -8.08
CA GLN A 211 -21.19 1.45 -8.04
C GLN A 211 -21.78 1.82 -9.41
N LEU A 212 -20.97 1.77 -10.47
CA LEU A 212 -21.43 2.07 -11.83
C LEU A 212 -22.35 0.97 -12.36
N THR A 213 -22.05 -0.29 -12.05
CA THR A 213 -22.91 -1.43 -12.43
C THR A 213 -24.28 -1.31 -11.76
N ALA A 214 -24.33 -1.05 -10.45
CA ALA A 214 -25.59 -0.89 -9.70
C ALA A 214 -26.46 0.26 -10.22
N GLN A 215 -25.86 1.27 -10.84
CA GLN A 215 -26.55 2.41 -11.44
C GLN A 215 -26.83 2.25 -12.95
N ASN A 216 -26.45 1.12 -13.56
CA ASN A 216 -26.50 0.90 -15.01
C ASN A 216 -25.75 1.99 -15.81
N LYS A 217 -24.56 2.38 -15.33
CA LYS A 217 -23.71 3.45 -15.89
C LYS A 217 -22.29 2.99 -16.23
N MET A 218 -22.11 1.71 -16.59
CA MET A 218 -20.79 1.18 -16.95
C MET A 218 -20.19 1.85 -18.20
N ASP A 219 -21.02 2.46 -19.06
CA ASP A 219 -20.58 3.30 -20.18
C ASP A 219 -19.75 4.51 -19.73
N LYS A 220 -19.88 4.94 -18.46
CA LYS A 220 -19.14 6.07 -17.87
C LYS A 220 -17.84 5.70 -17.20
N PHE A 221 -17.46 4.42 -17.19
CA PHE A 221 -16.27 3.95 -16.50
C PHE A 221 -14.99 4.70 -16.91
N ASN A 222 -14.73 4.80 -18.22
CA ASN A 222 -13.55 5.49 -18.73
C ASN A 222 -13.55 6.99 -18.40
N ASP A 223 -14.72 7.64 -18.45
CA ASP A 223 -14.87 9.06 -18.07
C ASP A 223 -14.46 9.27 -16.60
N VAL A 224 -14.85 8.35 -15.71
CA VAL A 224 -14.47 8.42 -14.27
C VAL A 224 -12.98 8.19 -14.08
N LEU A 225 -12.37 7.26 -14.81
CA LEU A 225 -10.92 7.05 -14.76
C LEU A 225 -10.14 8.30 -15.18
N LEU A 226 -10.61 9.03 -16.19
CA LEU A 226 -10.00 10.28 -16.65
C LEU A 226 -10.25 11.47 -15.71
N GLU A 227 -11.37 11.46 -14.97
CA GLU A 227 -11.70 12.49 -13.99
C GLU A 227 -10.94 12.31 -12.66
N THR A 228 -10.67 11.07 -12.27
CA THR A 228 -9.95 10.72 -11.03
C THR A 228 -8.63 11.47 -10.82
N PRO A 229 -7.67 11.48 -11.78
CA PRO A 229 -6.42 12.22 -11.61
C PRO A 229 -6.61 13.74 -11.55
N LYS A 230 -7.68 14.29 -12.15
CA LYS A 230 -8.01 15.72 -12.07
C LYS A 230 -8.52 16.08 -10.67
N VAL A 231 -9.41 15.26 -10.11
CA VAL A 231 -9.88 15.43 -8.73
C VAL A 231 -8.72 15.29 -7.75
N ARG A 232 -7.85 14.29 -7.93
CA ARG A 232 -6.66 14.12 -7.11
C ARG A 232 -5.75 15.35 -7.14
N LYS A 233 -5.55 15.94 -8.33
CA LYS A 233 -4.78 17.19 -8.48
C LYS A 233 -5.42 18.34 -7.72
N ASP A 234 -6.73 18.53 -7.87
CA ASP A 234 -7.46 19.62 -7.22
C ASP A 234 -7.44 19.49 -5.68
N LEU A 235 -7.31 18.27 -5.16
CA LEU A 235 -7.13 17.99 -3.74
C LEU A 235 -5.67 18.04 -3.26
N GLY A 236 -4.72 18.49 -4.09
CA GLY A 236 -3.33 18.67 -3.68
C GLY A 236 -2.47 17.41 -3.76
N TYR A 237 -2.82 16.47 -4.65
CA TYR A 237 -2.08 15.22 -4.88
C TYR A 237 -1.95 14.27 -3.68
N PRO A 238 -3.00 14.01 -2.88
CA PRO A 238 -2.89 13.04 -1.80
C PRO A 238 -2.49 11.65 -2.33
N PRO A 239 -1.72 10.85 -1.57
CA PRO A 239 -1.58 9.43 -1.84
C PRO A 239 -2.96 8.76 -1.92
N LEU A 240 -3.19 7.93 -2.94
CA LEU A 240 -4.47 7.23 -3.12
C LEU A 240 -4.53 5.97 -2.26
N VAL A 241 -4.48 6.15 -0.95
CA VAL A 241 -4.70 5.11 0.07
C VAL A 241 -6.03 5.37 0.77
N THR A 242 -6.64 4.36 1.39
CA THR A 242 -7.86 4.56 2.19
C THR A 242 -7.60 5.56 3.33
N PRO A 243 -8.46 6.56 3.58
CA PRO A 243 -9.75 6.81 2.91
C PRO A 243 -9.68 7.69 1.65
N MET A 244 -8.53 8.28 1.34
CA MET A 244 -8.35 9.23 0.22
C MET A 244 -8.71 8.65 -1.15
N SER A 245 -8.37 7.39 -1.43
CA SER A 245 -8.75 6.71 -2.66
C SER A 245 -10.27 6.72 -2.88
N GLN A 246 -11.04 6.39 -1.84
CA GLN A 246 -12.50 6.42 -1.91
C GLN A 246 -13.04 7.84 -2.07
N MET A 247 -12.51 8.83 -1.33
CA MET A 247 -12.95 10.22 -1.46
C MET A 247 -12.74 10.76 -2.88
N VAL A 248 -11.55 10.55 -3.46
CA VAL A 248 -11.22 10.97 -4.83
C VAL A 248 -12.10 10.25 -5.84
N GLY A 249 -12.23 8.92 -5.72
CA GLY A 249 -13.02 8.09 -6.64
C GLY A 249 -14.51 8.43 -6.65
N VAL A 250 -15.09 8.59 -5.47
CA VAL A 250 -16.51 8.96 -5.33
C VAL A 250 -16.74 10.35 -5.89
N GLN A 251 -15.89 11.34 -5.57
CA GLN A 251 -16.05 12.68 -6.11
C GLN A 251 -15.88 12.73 -7.64
N ALA A 252 -14.96 11.96 -8.20
CA ALA A 252 -14.80 11.82 -9.65
C ALA A 252 -16.04 11.19 -10.30
N THR A 253 -16.60 10.15 -9.68
CA THR A 253 -17.85 9.51 -10.13
C THR A 253 -19.01 10.49 -10.13
N VAL A 254 -19.18 11.25 -9.03
CA VAL A 254 -20.23 12.27 -8.92
C VAL A 254 -20.07 13.36 -9.98
N ASN A 255 -18.85 13.85 -10.21
CA ASN A 255 -18.58 14.87 -11.24
C ASN A 255 -19.02 14.39 -12.62
N VAL A 256 -18.70 13.15 -12.99
CA VAL A 256 -19.05 12.56 -14.29
C VAL A 256 -20.55 12.32 -14.43
N LEU A 257 -21.19 11.75 -13.41
CA LEU A 257 -22.63 11.42 -13.46
C LEU A 257 -23.51 12.68 -13.46
N VAL A 258 -23.08 13.74 -12.76
CA VAL A 258 -23.79 15.03 -12.74
C VAL A 258 -23.51 15.84 -14.01
N GLY A 259 -22.37 15.61 -14.68
CA GLY A 259 -21.95 16.33 -15.87
C GLY A 259 -21.34 17.72 -15.60
N GLU A 260 -21.06 18.04 -14.34
CA GLU A 260 -20.50 19.33 -13.90
C GLU A 260 -19.59 19.11 -12.68
N ARG A 261 -18.31 19.51 -12.78
CA ARG A 261 -17.32 19.27 -11.72
C ARG A 261 -17.70 20.04 -10.45
N TYR A 262 -17.74 19.35 -9.31
CA TYR A 262 -17.97 19.92 -7.98
C TYR A 262 -19.32 20.63 -7.77
N LYS A 263 -20.32 20.41 -8.65
CA LYS A 263 -21.70 20.83 -8.38
C LYS A 263 -22.24 20.20 -7.10
N ASN A 264 -21.93 18.91 -6.92
CA ASN A 264 -22.23 18.15 -5.71
C ASN A 264 -20.90 17.72 -5.06
N ILE A 265 -20.65 18.22 -3.85
CA ILE A 265 -19.44 17.93 -3.08
C ILE A 265 -19.82 17.19 -1.80
N SER A 266 -19.18 16.04 -1.55
CA SER A 266 -19.46 15.23 -0.35
C SER A 266 -19.02 15.94 0.94
N LYS A 267 -19.54 15.50 2.09
CA LYS A 267 -19.16 16.07 3.40
C LYS A 267 -17.69 15.82 3.70
N GLU A 268 -17.19 14.65 3.31
CA GLU A 268 -15.82 14.20 3.49
C GLU A 268 -14.84 15.06 2.69
N VAL A 269 -15.14 15.35 1.42
CA VAL A 269 -14.32 16.24 0.59
C VAL A 269 -14.31 17.67 1.17
N LYS A 270 -15.46 18.16 1.65
CA LYS A 270 -15.53 19.47 2.33
C LYS A 270 -14.71 19.49 3.63
N ALA A 271 -14.70 18.39 4.39
CA ALA A 271 -13.90 18.26 5.60
C ALA A 271 -12.41 18.28 5.26
N TYR A 272 -11.98 17.47 4.29
CA TYR A 272 -10.61 17.44 3.81
C TYR A 272 -10.08 18.84 3.41
N ILE A 273 -10.87 19.63 2.68
CA ILE A 273 -10.48 20.98 2.24
C ILE A 273 -10.33 21.95 3.43
N LYS A 274 -11.00 21.69 4.56
CA LYS A 274 -10.92 22.54 5.76
C LYS A 274 -9.67 22.25 6.62
N GLY A 275 -8.90 21.21 6.28
CA GLY A 275 -7.82 20.68 7.10
C GLY A 275 -8.33 19.94 8.33
#